data_AF-A0A0D3AB60-F1
#
_entry.id   AF-A0A0D3AB60-F1
#
_cell.length_a   1.000
_cell.length_b   1.000
_cell.length_c   1.000
_cell.angle_alpha   90.00
_cell.angle_beta   90.00
_cell.angle_gamma   90.00
#
_symmetry.space_group_name_H-M   'P 1'
#
loop_
_entity.id
_entity.type
_entity.pdbx_description
1 polymer ?
#
loop_
_entity_poly.entity_id
_entity_poly.type
_entity_poly.pdbx_seq_one_letter_code
_entity_poly.pdbx_strand_id
1 'polypeptide(L)'
;MQLWNDYFSEDATYPSQMFRRRFRMNKPLFMRIVDRLSAEISYFQQRRDATGRFGHSPLHKAMAAIRMMAYGCPADAVDEYLRLGETPTLLCLEHFVEGIINLFGDEYLRRLTLDDLQQLLDIKEIRGFPGMIGSIDCMHWEWKNCPNAWKGQYTRGSGKPTIVLEAVASQDLWIRHAFFGPLVELQKLITLSRDTSTIWLTISYGIYPKWATFVQSIPLLQGPKASLFATHQEAVRKDVESAFGVLQARFAIVKNPALLWDKIKIGKIMRACIILHNMIIEDERDGYTQFDVSVFAQPESNRISQVDLTYSIDMPSNLGNMMSIRNRVRVKTIHQQLKADLVEHI
;
A
#
# COMPACT_ATOMS: atom_id res chain seq x y z
N MET A 1 -11.65 -22.33 23.82
CA MET A 1 -10.87 -23.59 23.88
C MET A 1 -10.57 -24.14 22.48
N GLN A 2 -11.55 -24.25 21.58
CA GLN A 2 -11.31 -24.80 20.23
C GLN A 2 -10.26 -24.04 19.40
N LEU A 3 -10.32 -22.72 19.34
CA LEU A 3 -9.35 -21.89 18.59
C LEU A 3 -7.88 -22.02 19.03
N TRP A 4 -7.67 -22.18 20.34
CA TRP A 4 -6.33 -22.38 20.88
C TRP A 4 -5.79 -23.74 20.43
N ASN A 5 -6.62 -24.77 20.51
CA ASN A 5 -6.26 -26.11 20.05
C ASN A 5 -6.11 -26.19 18.53
N ASP A 6 -6.80 -25.33 17.77
CA ASP A 6 -6.72 -25.33 16.32
C ASP A 6 -5.37 -24.84 15.80
N TYR A 7 -4.73 -23.87 16.48
CA TYR A 7 -3.54 -23.19 15.94
C TYR A 7 -2.40 -22.95 16.93
N PHE A 8 -2.70 -22.91 18.23
CA PHE A 8 -1.79 -22.38 19.24
C PHE A 8 -1.18 -23.44 20.16
N SER A 9 -1.87 -24.57 20.39
CA SER A 9 -1.36 -25.71 21.17
C SER A 9 -0.14 -26.36 20.53
N GLU A 10 0.59 -27.15 21.32
CA GLU A 10 1.71 -27.98 20.83
C GLU A 10 1.22 -28.99 19.79
N ASP A 11 0.13 -29.70 20.10
CA ASP A 11 -0.58 -30.60 19.18
C ASP A 11 -1.69 -29.87 18.40
N ALA A 12 -1.36 -28.73 17.77
CA ALA A 12 -2.36 -27.95 17.04
C ALA A 12 -2.98 -28.72 15.87
N THR A 13 -4.31 -28.65 15.73
CA THR A 13 -5.05 -29.31 14.64
C THR A 13 -4.54 -28.88 13.27
N TYR A 14 -4.17 -27.61 13.10
CA TYR A 14 -3.67 -27.07 11.85
C TYR A 14 -2.17 -26.73 11.91
N PRO A 15 -1.39 -27.14 10.90
CA PRO A 15 0.03 -26.83 10.82
C PRO A 15 0.28 -25.34 10.56
N SER A 16 1.52 -24.89 10.82
CA SER A 16 1.97 -23.51 10.62
C SER A 16 1.71 -22.96 9.21
N GLN A 17 1.81 -23.79 8.17
CA GLN A 17 1.49 -23.41 6.80
C GLN A 17 0.02 -23.02 6.61
N MET A 18 -0.90 -23.74 7.26
CA MET A 18 -2.33 -23.42 7.24
C MET A 18 -2.62 -22.14 8.03
N PHE A 19 -1.90 -21.90 9.13
CA PHE A 19 -1.96 -20.63 9.83
C PHE A 19 -1.53 -19.47 8.91
N ARG A 20 -0.34 -19.57 8.30
CA ARG A 20 0.17 -18.56 7.37
C ARG A 20 -0.79 -18.31 6.22
N ARG A 21 -1.40 -19.35 5.66
CA ARG A 21 -2.40 -19.21 4.61
C ARG A 21 -3.64 -18.45 5.10
N ARG A 22 -4.16 -18.74 6.30
CA ARG A 22 -5.41 -18.15 6.83
C ARG A 22 -5.22 -16.73 7.37
N PHE A 23 -4.08 -16.44 7.99
CA PHE A 23 -3.79 -15.16 8.65
C PHE A 23 -2.79 -14.29 7.89
N ARG A 24 -2.28 -14.78 6.75
CA ARG A 24 -1.38 -14.06 5.82
C ARG A 24 0.00 -13.72 6.39
N MET A 25 0.32 -14.25 7.57
CA MET A 25 1.56 -14.00 8.31
C MET A 25 1.94 -15.22 9.14
N ASN A 26 3.20 -15.32 9.54
CA ASN A 26 3.64 -16.40 10.41
C ASN A 26 3.08 -16.23 11.84
N LYS A 27 2.93 -17.36 12.54
CA LYS A 27 2.43 -17.41 13.92
C LYS A 27 3.23 -16.53 14.90
N PRO A 28 4.57 -16.48 14.86
CA PRO A 28 5.34 -15.61 15.76
C PRO A 28 5.04 -14.13 15.56
N LEU A 29 4.99 -13.64 14.32
CA LEU A 29 4.61 -12.27 14.00
C LEU A 29 3.19 -11.94 14.48
N PHE A 30 2.24 -12.85 14.24
CA PHE A 30 0.88 -12.70 14.75
C PHE A 30 0.84 -12.56 16.27
N MET A 31 1.58 -13.41 17.00
CA MET A 31 1.65 -13.33 18.46
C MET A 31 2.28 -12.01 18.93
N ARG A 32 3.37 -11.56 18.31
CA ARG A 32 3.99 -10.24 18.60
C ARG A 32 2.97 -9.10 18.48
N ILE A 33 2.14 -9.12 17.42
CA ILE A 33 1.08 -8.13 17.22
C ILE A 33 0.04 -8.22 18.33
N VAL A 34 -0.46 -9.42 18.63
CA VAL A 34 -1.49 -9.63 19.65
C VAL A 34 -1.01 -9.21 21.03
N ASP A 35 0.22 -9.54 21.40
CA ASP A 35 0.78 -9.22 22.71
C ASP A 35 0.93 -7.70 22.88
N ARG A 36 1.45 -7.00 21.87
CA ARG A 36 1.55 -5.52 21.88
C ARG A 36 0.17 -4.86 21.93
N LEU A 37 -0.79 -5.32 21.14
CA LEU A 37 -2.17 -4.82 21.19
C LEU A 37 -2.80 -5.05 22.58
N SER A 38 -2.58 -6.21 23.18
CA SER A 38 -3.12 -6.56 24.50
C SER A 38 -2.52 -5.69 25.61
N ALA A 39 -1.24 -5.35 25.49
CA ALA A 39 -0.55 -4.49 26.46
C ALA A 39 -1.03 -3.03 26.37
N GLU A 40 -1.13 -2.49 25.15
CA GLU A 40 -1.24 -1.03 24.94
C GLU A 40 -2.65 -0.56 24.55
N ILE A 41 -3.50 -1.44 23.99
CA ILE A 41 -4.83 -1.06 23.52
C ILE A 41 -5.90 -1.62 24.46
N SER A 42 -6.62 -0.72 25.12
CA SER A 42 -7.66 -1.04 26.10
C SER A 42 -8.75 -1.99 25.58
N TYR A 43 -9.12 -1.88 24.30
CA TYR A 43 -10.09 -2.78 23.67
C TYR A 43 -9.60 -4.23 23.59
N PHE A 44 -8.29 -4.46 23.44
CA PHE A 44 -7.71 -5.81 23.34
C PHE A 44 -7.48 -6.45 24.71
N GLN A 45 -7.44 -5.67 25.78
CA GLN A 45 -7.40 -6.20 27.14
C GLN A 45 -8.67 -6.99 27.45
N GLN A 46 -8.52 -8.22 27.93
CA GLN A 46 -9.65 -9.03 28.34
C GLN A 46 -10.16 -8.52 29.70
N ARG A 47 -11.40 -8.04 29.73
CA ARG A 47 -12.06 -7.54 30.95
C ARG A 47 -13.32 -8.33 31.22
N ARG A 48 -13.79 -8.29 32.47
CA ARG A 48 -15.11 -8.81 32.84
C ARG A 48 -16.18 -7.79 32.42
N ASP A 49 -17.25 -8.27 31.83
CA ASP A 49 -18.43 -7.45 31.56
C ASP A 49 -19.22 -7.16 32.84
N ALA A 50 -20.29 -6.37 32.73
CA ALA A 50 -21.15 -6.01 33.85
C ALA A 50 -21.83 -7.23 34.52
N THR A 51 -21.84 -8.39 33.87
CA THR A 51 -22.36 -9.67 34.40
C THR A 51 -21.26 -10.56 35.00
N GLY A 52 -20.02 -10.06 35.03
CA GLY A 52 -18.86 -10.78 35.55
C GLY A 52 -18.25 -11.80 34.58
N ARG A 53 -18.76 -11.93 33.35
CA ARG A 53 -18.22 -12.85 32.34
C ARG A 53 -17.02 -12.24 31.65
N PHE A 54 -16.00 -13.04 31.35
CA PHE A 54 -14.88 -12.57 30.56
C PHE A 54 -15.33 -12.29 29.12
N GLY A 55 -15.05 -11.08 28.64
CA GLY A 55 -15.23 -10.75 27.23
C GLY A 55 -14.28 -11.54 26.32
N HIS A 56 -14.40 -11.36 25.01
CA HIS A 56 -13.52 -12.02 24.05
C HIS A 56 -12.04 -11.72 24.31
N SER A 57 -11.21 -12.75 24.25
CA SER A 57 -9.75 -12.62 24.43
C SER A 57 -9.14 -11.78 23.29
N PRO A 58 -7.98 -11.16 23.50
CA PRO A 58 -7.26 -10.45 22.45
C PRO A 58 -7.01 -11.31 21.18
N LEU A 59 -6.68 -12.59 21.34
CA LEU A 59 -6.52 -13.53 20.21
C LEU A 59 -7.76 -13.59 19.33
N HIS A 60 -8.94 -13.84 19.92
CA HIS A 60 -10.21 -13.89 19.19
C HIS A 60 -10.49 -12.58 18.44
N LYS A 61 -10.24 -11.43 19.06
CA LYS A 61 -10.44 -10.10 18.46
C LYS A 61 -9.51 -9.87 17.27
N ALA A 62 -8.22 -10.18 17.42
CA ALA A 62 -7.22 -10.01 16.36
C ALA A 62 -7.47 -10.96 15.19
N MET A 63 -7.85 -12.22 15.47
CA MET A 63 -8.20 -13.18 14.42
C MET A 63 -9.40 -12.71 13.60
N ALA A 64 -10.41 -12.11 14.23
CA ALA A 64 -11.55 -11.54 13.51
C ALA A 64 -11.12 -10.44 12.54
N ALA A 65 -10.35 -9.47 13.04
CA ALA A 65 -9.85 -8.36 12.24
C ALA A 65 -8.99 -8.84 11.05
N ILE A 66 -8.02 -9.72 11.29
CA ILE A 66 -7.14 -10.22 10.22
C ILE A 66 -7.93 -11.03 9.20
N ARG A 67 -8.90 -11.85 9.62
CA ARG A 67 -9.74 -12.60 8.65
C ARG A 67 -10.56 -11.67 7.77
N MET A 68 -11.14 -10.61 8.33
CA MET A 68 -11.80 -9.58 7.53
C MET A 68 -10.84 -8.95 6.51
N MET A 69 -9.63 -8.61 6.93
CA MET A 69 -8.63 -8.00 6.03
C MET A 69 -8.15 -8.97 4.95
N ALA A 70 -7.90 -10.23 5.33
CA ALA A 70 -7.34 -11.28 4.48
C ALA A 70 -8.31 -11.78 3.41
N TYR A 71 -9.60 -11.87 3.73
CA TYR A 71 -10.64 -12.39 2.83
C TYR A 71 -11.54 -11.30 2.23
N GLY A 72 -11.54 -10.09 2.80
CA GLY A 72 -12.43 -9.02 2.36
C GLY A 72 -13.90 -9.39 2.51
N CYS A 73 -14.22 -10.28 3.46
CA CYS A 73 -15.58 -10.76 3.70
C CYS A 73 -16.34 -9.79 4.62
N PRO A 74 -17.68 -9.72 4.48
CA PRO A 74 -18.51 -8.98 5.42
C PRO A 74 -18.43 -9.59 6.83
N ALA A 75 -18.76 -8.79 7.85
CA ALA A 75 -18.53 -9.12 9.25
C ALA A 75 -19.42 -10.27 9.76
N ASP A 76 -20.60 -10.46 9.16
CA ASP A 76 -21.50 -11.59 9.39
C ASP A 76 -20.89 -12.94 8.98
N ALA A 77 -20.10 -12.98 7.91
CA ALA A 77 -19.42 -14.20 7.44
C ALA A 77 -18.28 -14.66 8.37
N VAL A 78 -17.81 -13.80 9.27
CA VAL A 78 -16.76 -14.12 10.25
C VAL A 78 -17.33 -14.81 11.50
N ASP A 79 -18.64 -14.67 11.73
CA ASP A 79 -19.36 -15.22 12.88
C ASP A 79 -19.32 -16.75 12.92
N GLU A 80 -19.42 -17.41 11.76
CA GLU A 80 -19.54 -18.88 11.66
C GLU A 80 -18.36 -19.63 12.31
N TYR A 81 -17.15 -19.04 12.29
CA TYR A 81 -15.96 -19.67 12.87
C TYR A 81 -15.56 -19.09 14.23
N LEU A 82 -15.71 -17.77 14.43
CA LEU A 82 -15.24 -17.10 15.64
C LEU A 82 -16.32 -16.90 16.70
N ARG A 83 -17.60 -17.18 16.36
CA ARG A 83 -18.79 -16.92 17.19
C ARG A 83 -18.80 -15.47 17.69
N LEU A 84 -18.59 -14.55 16.76
CA LEU A 84 -18.57 -13.12 16.97
C LEU A 84 -19.65 -12.49 16.09
N GLY A 85 -20.63 -11.87 16.73
CA GLY A 85 -21.64 -11.09 16.02
C GLY A 85 -21.03 -9.98 15.16
N GLU A 86 -21.81 -9.47 14.22
CA GLU A 86 -21.37 -8.47 13.24
C GLU A 86 -20.76 -7.22 13.89
N THR A 87 -21.44 -6.62 14.88
CA THR A 87 -20.98 -5.40 15.55
C THR A 87 -19.65 -5.60 16.30
N PRO A 88 -19.47 -6.63 17.15
CA PRO A 88 -18.16 -6.97 17.72
C PRO A 88 -17.06 -7.14 16.69
N THR A 89 -17.35 -7.80 15.56
CA THR A 89 -16.38 -8.04 14.48
C THR A 89 -15.91 -6.73 13.82
N LEU A 90 -16.83 -5.81 13.53
CA LEU A 90 -16.49 -4.48 13.00
C LEU A 90 -15.65 -3.66 13.99
N LEU A 91 -15.98 -3.71 15.28
CA LEU A 91 -15.19 -3.04 16.32
C LEU A 91 -13.79 -3.65 16.46
N CYS A 92 -13.67 -4.98 16.32
CA CYS A 92 -12.37 -5.64 16.27
C CYS A 92 -11.52 -5.09 15.13
N LEU A 93 -12.08 -4.97 13.92
CA LEU A 93 -11.36 -4.40 12.77
C LEU A 93 -10.94 -2.95 13.04
N GLU A 94 -11.85 -2.11 13.54
CA GLU A 94 -11.58 -0.69 13.79
C GLU A 94 -10.45 -0.48 14.81
N HIS A 95 -10.55 -1.12 15.98
CA HIS A 95 -9.50 -1.02 17.00
C HIS A 95 -8.21 -1.72 16.60
N PHE A 96 -8.27 -2.81 15.83
CA PHE A 96 -7.09 -3.49 15.32
C PHE A 96 -6.32 -2.57 14.37
N VAL A 97 -6.99 -2.02 13.36
CA VAL A 97 -6.38 -1.13 12.36
C VAL A 97 -5.78 0.11 13.02
N GLU A 98 -6.49 0.73 13.97
CA GLU A 98 -5.97 1.87 14.72
C GLU A 98 -4.77 1.48 15.58
N GLY A 99 -4.83 0.35 16.28
CA GLY A 99 -3.71 -0.19 17.04
C GLY A 99 -2.49 -0.46 16.16
N ILE A 100 -2.67 -1.06 14.98
CA ILE A 100 -1.58 -1.30 14.03
C ILE A 100 -0.90 0.01 13.61
N ILE A 101 -1.70 1.02 13.26
CA ILE A 101 -1.18 2.33 12.85
C ILE A 101 -0.41 3.00 13.99
N ASN A 102 -0.96 2.99 15.20
CA ASN A 102 -0.37 3.70 16.34
C ASN A 102 0.89 3.00 16.88
N LEU A 103 0.91 1.66 16.89
CA LEU A 103 1.99 0.89 17.49
C LEU A 103 3.15 0.60 16.52
N PHE A 104 2.84 0.45 15.23
CA PHE A 104 3.82 -0.01 14.22
C PHE A 104 3.99 0.97 13.05
N GLY A 105 3.19 2.03 12.96
CA GLY A 105 3.25 2.98 11.84
C GLY A 105 4.58 3.73 11.74
N ASP A 106 5.18 4.10 12.87
CA ASP A 106 6.45 4.84 12.91
C ASP A 106 7.68 3.98 12.62
N GLU A 107 7.53 2.66 12.61
CA GLU A 107 8.59 1.72 12.25
C GLU A 107 8.43 1.29 10.78
N TYR A 108 7.22 0.87 10.40
CA TYR A 108 6.98 0.18 9.13
C TYR A 108 6.39 1.06 8.02
N LEU A 109 5.88 2.27 8.32
CA LEU A 109 5.41 3.22 7.31
C LEU A 109 5.72 4.66 7.74
N ARG A 110 6.99 4.88 8.09
CA ARG A 110 7.52 6.16 8.56
C ARG A 110 7.85 7.11 7.43
N ARG A 111 8.00 8.39 7.77
CA ARG A 111 8.58 9.38 6.86
C ARG A 111 10.03 8.98 6.58
N LEU A 112 10.42 8.99 5.31
CA LEU A 112 11.79 8.73 4.87
C LEU A 112 12.76 9.69 5.56
N THR A 113 13.81 9.13 6.16
CA THR A 113 14.96 9.88 6.67
C THR A 113 15.98 10.12 5.56
N LEU A 114 16.97 10.97 5.83
CA LEU A 114 18.07 11.22 4.89
C LEU A 114 18.87 9.94 4.61
N ASP A 115 19.06 9.08 5.61
CA ASP A 115 19.78 7.81 5.46
C ASP A 115 19.01 6.84 4.55
N ASP A 116 17.67 6.76 4.69
CA ASP A 116 16.84 5.94 3.81
C ASP A 116 16.91 6.45 2.37
N LEU A 117 16.91 7.77 2.19
CA LEU A 117 17.04 8.40 0.87
C LEU A 117 18.40 8.09 0.25
N GLN A 118 19.49 8.20 1.02
CA GLN A 118 20.82 7.87 0.54
C GLN A 118 20.92 6.40 0.12
N GLN A 119 20.44 5.49 0.96
CA GLN A 119 20.43 4.06 0.64
C GLN A 119 19.62 3.76 -0.63
N LEU A 120 18.48 4.43 -0.82
CA LEU A 120 17.67 4.28 -2.04
C LEU A 120 18.43 4.78 -3.28
N LEU A 121 19.15 5.90 -3.18
CA LEU A 121 19.98 6.41 -4.28
C LEU A 121 21.09 5.44 -4.64
N ASP A 122 21.82 4.93 -3.65
CA ASP A 122 22.95 4.01 -3.87
C ASP A 122 22.47 2.74 -4.58
N ILE A 123 21.33 2.17 -4.15
CA ILE A 123 20.72 0.99 -4.79
C ILE A 123 20.32 1.29 -6.24
N LYS A 124 19.79 2.48 -6.52
CA LYS A 124 19.35 2.85 -7.87
C LYS A 124 20.50 3.22 -8.79
N GLU A 125 21.56 3.83 -8.26
CA GLU A 125 22.80 4.08 -8.99
C GLU A 125 23.43 2.78 -9.48
N ILE A 126 23.52 1.76 -8.62
CA ILE A 126 23.98 0.40 -9.00
C ILE A 126 23.11 -0.21 -10.12
N ARG A 127 21.83 0.17 -10.18
CA ARG A 127 20.87 -0.30 -11.20
C ARG A 127 20.84 0.55 -12.47
N GLY A 128 21.76 1.51 -12.64
CA GLY A 128 21.83 2.38 -13.82
C GLY A 128 20.85 3.55 -13.79
N PHE A 129 20.36 3.93 -12.60
CA PHE A 129 19.43 5.04 -12.40
C PHE A 129 19.95 6.04 -11.36
N PRO A 130 21.08 6.73 -11.62
CA PRO A 130 21.63 7.71 -10.68
C PRO A 130 20.64 8.84 -10.41
N GLY A 131 20.55 9.27 -9.15
CA GLY A 131 19.65 10.34 -8.72
C GLY A 131 18.17 9.96 -8.60
N MET A 132 17.83 8.67 -8.78
CA MET A 132 16.47 8.17 -8.61
C MET A 132 16.25 7.50 -7.26
N ILE A 133 15.08 7.72 -6.66
CA ILE A 133 14.72 7.10 -5.36
C ILE A 133 13.81 5.87 -5.50
N GLY A 134 13.11 5.72 -6.64
CA GLY A 134 12.13 4.66 -6.82
C GLY A 134 11.24 4.81 -8.05
N SER A 135 10.46 3.75 -8.29
CA SER A 135 9.30 3.83 -9.18
C SER A 135 8.08 4.26 -8.38
N ILE A 136 7.28 5.15 -8.97
CA ILE A 136 5.99 5.55 -8.43
C ILE A 136 4.89 4.98 -9.31
N ASP A 137 3.89 4.36 -8.69
CA ASP A 137 2.69 3.94 -9.39
C ASP A 137 1.44 4.11 -8.51
N CYS A 138 0.28 4.06 -9.16
CA CYS A 138 -1.02 4.24 -8.56
C CYS A 138 -1.84 2.95 -8.65
N MET A 139 -2.38 2.51 -7.52
CA MET A 139 -3.43 1.49 -7.46
C MET A 139 -4.78 2.17 -7.26
N HIS A 140 -5.75 1.83 -8.12
CA HIS A 140 -7.13 2.32 -8.01
C HIS A 140 -7.99 1.33 -7.24
N TRP A 141 -8.63 1.81 -6.17
CA TRP A 141 -9.52 1.00 -5.33
C TRP A 141 -10.96 1.50 -5.44
N GLU A 142 -11.87 0.70 -6.00
CA GLU A 142 -13.27 1.06 -6.17
C GLU A 142 -13.95 1.32 -4.82
N TRP A 143 -14.66 2.45 -4.69
CA TRP A 143 -15.42 2.80 -3.50
C TRP A 143 -16.92 2.66 -3.77
N LYS A 144 -17.43 1.44 -3.64
CA LYS A 144 -18.81 1.07 -4.03
C LYS A 144 -19.88 1.90 -3.30
N ASN A 145 -19.69 2.12 -2.00
CA ASN A 145 -20.62 2.89 -1.16
C ASN A 145 -20.18 4.34 -0.98
N CYS A 146 -19.48 4.92 -1.96
CA CYS A 146 -19.09 6.34 -1.93
C CYS A 146 -20.31 7.24 -1.78
N PRO A 147 -20.39 8.10 -0.73
CA PRO A 147 -21.48 9.04 -0.57
C PRO A 147 -21.59 10.00 -1.77
N ASN A 148 -22.81 10.42 -2.10
CA ASN A 148 -23.06 11.35 -3.23
C ASN A 148 -22.26 12.65 -3.13
N ALA A 149 -22.06 13.17 -1.90
CA ALA A 149 -21.29 14.37 -1.64
C ALA A 149 -19.81 14.27 -2.09
N TRP A 150 -19.23 13.06 -2.07
CA TRP A 150 -17.84 12.82 -2.46
C TRP A 150 -17.72 12.28 -3.89
N LYS A 151 -18.81 11.75 -4.47
CA LYS A 151 -18.80 11.05 -5.76
C LYS A 151 -18.14 11.87 -6.87
N GLY A 152 -18.38 13.18 -6.94
CA GLY A 152 -17.74 14.06 -7.93
C GLY A 152 -16.22 14.17 -7.81
N GLN A 153 -15.67 14.08 -6.60
CA GLN A 153 -14.23 14.17 -6.35
C GLN A 153 -13.48 12.85 -6.65
N TYR A 154 -14.15 11.71 -6.46
CA TYR A 154 -13.55 10.38 -6.63
C TYR A 154 -13.92 9.69 -7.96
N THR A 155 -14.84 10.26 -8.74
CA THR A 155 -15.23 9.74 -10.06
C THR A 155 -14.52 10.54 -11.14
N ARG A 156 -13.41 10.02 -11.68
CA ARG A 156 -12.76 10.54 -12.90
C ARG A 156 -12.33 9.39 -13.80
N GLY A 157 -12.65 9.49 -15.09
CA GLY A 157 -12.25 8.55 -16.14
C GLY A 157 -13.00 7.21 -16.13
N SER A 158 -13.09 6.53 -14.98
CA SER A 158 -13.62 5.15 -14.86
C SER A 158 -15.15 5.04 -14.74
N GLY A 159 -15.87 6.17 -14.65
CA GLY A 159 -17.32 6.20 -14.40
C GLY A 159 -17.74 5.76 -12.99
N LYS A 160 -16.81 5.28 -12.17
CA LYS A 160 -17.02 4.85 -10.79
C LYS A 160 -16.14 5.64 -9.81
N PRO A 161 -16.63 5.88 -8.57
CA PRO A 161 -15.79 6.46 -7.53
C PRO A 161 -14.67 5.51 -7.14
N THR A 162 -13.42 5.98 -7.22
CA THR A 162 -12.22 5.22 -6.85
C THR A 162 -11.33 6.03 -5.92
N ILE A 163 -10.72 5.38 -4.95
CA ILE A 163 -9.68 5.96 -4.11
C ILE A 163 -8.33 5.51 -4.64
N VAL A 164 -7.38 6.43 -4.73
CA VAL A 164 -6.07 6.17 -5.30
C VAL A 164 -5.06 5.97 -4.18
N LEU A 165 -4.35 4.85 -4.22
CA LEU A 165 -3.13 4.62 -3.48
C LEU A 165 -1.95 4.89 -4.41
N GLU A 166 -1.20 5.94 -4.14
CA GLU A 166 0.04 6.26 -4.83
C GLU A 166 1.19 5.84 -3.92
N ALA A 167 2.09 4.98 -4.39
CA ALA A 167 3.15 4.47 -3.56
C ALA A 167 4.49 4.38 -4.28
N VAL A 168 5.56 4.46 -3.47
CA VAL A 168 6.92 4.13 -3.88
C VAL A 168 7.29 2.84 -3.16
N ALA A 169 7.68 1.83 -3.94
CA ALA A 169 8.16 0.56 -3.40
C ALA A 169 9.53 0.21 -3.96
N SER A 170 10.27 -0.59 -3.19
CA SER A 170 11.56 -1.14 -3.59
C SER A 170 11.43 -2.58 -4.11
N GLN A 171 12.53 -3.08 -4.69
CA GLN A 171 12.65 -4.44 -5.24
C GLN A 171 12.27 -5.56 -4.27
N ASP A 172 12.43 -5.33 -2.97
CA ASP A 172 12.09 -6.25 -1.88
C ASP A 172 10.60 -6.18 -1.50
N LEU A 173 9.77 -5.56 -2.34
CA LEU A 173 8.33 -5.37 -2.16
C LEU A 173 7.96 -4.44 -1.00
N TRP A 174 8.93 -3.81 -0.35
CA TRP A 174 8.67 -2.90 0.75
C TRP A 174 8.08 -1.59 0.22
N ILE A 175 6.93 -1.19 0.77
CA ILE A 175 6.30 0.09 0.46
C ILE A 175 6.92 1.16 1.36
N ARG A 176 7.78 2.00 0.78
CA ARG A 176 8.55 3.02 1.50
C ARG A 176 7.73 4.28 1.77
N HIS A 177 6.86 4.63 0.82
CA HIS A 177 5.96 5.75 0.96
C HIS A 177 4.62 5.40 0.33
N ALA A 178 3.54 5.86 0.95
CA ALA A 178 2.19 5.76 0.42
C ALA A 178 1.42 7.07 0.65
N PHE A 179 0.70 7.51 -0.37
CA PHE A 179 -0.30 8.56 -0.30
C PHE A 179 -1.68 7.99 -0.66
N PHE A 180 -2.71 8.41 0.07
CA PHE A 180 -4.06 7.92 -0.10
C PHE A 180 -5.04 9.08 -0.26
N GLY A 181 -5.77 9.11 -1.37
CA GLY A 181 -6.70 10.20 -1.62
C GLY A 181 -7.32 10.20 -3.02
N PRO A 182 -8.04 11.27 -3.36
CA PRO A 182 -8.53 11.48 -4.71
C PRO A 182 -7.38 11.84 -5.65
N LEU A 183 -7.51 11.48 -6.94
CA LEU A 183 -6.51 11.72 -7.98
C LEU A 183 -6.02 13.18 -8.07
N VAL A 184 -6.86 14.14 -7.65
CA VAL A 184 -6.57 15.58 -7.69
C VAL A 184 -5.54 16.00 -6.61
N GLU A 185 -5.39 15.23 -5.53
CA GLU A 185 -4.47 15.53 -4.42
C GLU A 185 -3.09 14.84 -4.54
N LEU A 186 -2.82 14.12 -5.64
CA LEU A 186 -1.55 13.41 -5.94
C LEU A 186 -0.29 14.32 -6.02
N GLN A 187 -0.39 15.58 -5.64
CA GLN A 187 0.74 16.52 -5.54
C GLN A 187 1.49 16.43 -4.18
N LYS A 188 1.13 15.50 -3.29
CA LYS A 188 1.66 15.47 -1.92
C LYS A 188 3.04 14.81 -1.77
N LEU A 189 3.37 13.76 -2.54
CA LEU A 189 4.74 13.21 -2.59
C LEU A 189 5.78 14.27 -3.02
N ILE A 190 5.36 15.18 -3.89
CA ILE A 190 6.16 16.31 -4.37
C ILE A 190 6.45 17.33 -3.26
N THR A 191 5.59 17.42 -2.24
CA THR A 191 5.77 18.38 -1.14
C THR A 191 6.86 17.94 -0.18
N LEU A 192 7.11 16.63 -0.01
CA LEU A 192 8.28 16.12 0.70
C LEU A 192 9.61 16.52 0.03
N SER A 193 9.63 16.61 -1.31
CA SER A 193 10.77 17.14 -2.08
C SER A 193 10.93 18.66 -1.99
N ARG A 194 9.93 19.41 -1.49
CA ARG A 194 9.99 20.89 -1.44
C ARG A 194 10.79 21.45 -0.26
N ASP A 195 10.87 20.72 0.86
CA ASP A 195 11.59 21.19 2.06
C ASP A 195 13.09 20.87 2.00
N THR A 196 13.49 19.79 1.34
CA THR A 196 14.90 19.49 1.07
C THR A 196 15.29 20.21 -0.21
N SER A 197 16.37 20.99 -0.23
CA SER A 197 16.87 21.72 -1.40
C SER A 197 17.37 20.82 -2.57
N THR A 198 16.86 19.60 -2.65
CA THR A 198 17.30 18.50 -3.50
C THR A 198 16.12 18.01 -4.35
N ILE A 199 16.29 18.03 -5.67
CA ILE A 199 15.31 17.51 -6.63
C ILE A 199 15.57 16.01 -6.75
N TRP A 200 14.64 15.18 -6.29
CA TRP A 200 14.71 13.72 -6.40
C TRP A 200 13.97 13.24 -7.65
N LEU A 201 14.57 12.33 -8.44
CA LEU A 201 13.94 11.79 -9.65
C LEU A 201 13.15 10.50 -9.35
N THR A 202 11.94 10.38 -9.88
CA THR A 202 11.10 9.17 -9.77
C THR A 202 10.59 8.74 -11.15
N ILE A 203 10.43 7.43 -11.39
CA ILE A 203 9.92 6.91 -12.67
C ILE A 203 8.39 6.84 -12.61
N SER A 204 7.68 7.42 -13.60
CA SER A 204 6.21 7.46 -13.62
C SER A 204 5.56 7.08 -14.96
N TYR A 205 4.33 6.56 -14.94
CA TYR A 205 3.62 6.03 -16.11
C TYR A 205 2.84 7.07 -16.94
N GLY A 206 3.44 8.22 -17.30
CA GLY A 206 2.80 9.18 -18.23
C GLY A 206 1.48 9.83 -17.76
N ILE A 207 0.93 9.44 -16.60
CA ILE A 207 -0.23 10.05 -15.93
C ILE A 207 0.16 11.39 -15.28
N TYR A 208 1.45 11.56 -14.98
CA TYR A 208 2.00 12.76 -14.37
C TYR A 208 2.42 13.77 -15.43
N PRO A 209 2.32 15.08 -15.17
CA PRO A 209 2.91 16.08 -16.05
C PRO A 209 4.42 15.86 -16.25
N LYS A 210 4.97 16.30 -17.40
CA LYS A 210 6.41 16.27 -17.71
C LYS A 210 7.18 17.24 -16.81
N TRP A 211 7.44 16.84 -15.57
CA TRP A 211 8.22 17.59 -14.59
C TRP A 211 9.62 17.02 -14.46
N ALA A 212 10.58 17.87 -14.09
CA ALA A 212 11.96 17.45 -13.90
C ALA A 212 12.06 16.32 -12.87
N THR A 213 11.23 16.32 -11.81
CA THR A 213 11.13 15.30 -10.75
C THR A 213 10.67 13.91 -11.25
N PHE A 214 10.00 13.83 -12.41
CA PHE A 214 9.50 12.56 -12.94
C PHE A 214 10.15 12.23 -14.27
N VAL A 215 10.76 11.06 -14.38
CA VAL A 215 11.23 10.53 -15.66
C VAL A 215 10.15 9.61 -16.21
N GLN A 216 9.49 10.05 -17.29
CA GLN A 216 8.45 9.27 -17.95
C GLN A 216 9.04 8.19 -18.84
N SER A 217 8.30 7.09 -19.01
CA SER A 217 8.61 6.03 -19.96
C SER A 217 8.91 6.59 -21.36
N ILE A 218 9.82 5.93 -22.07
CA ILE A 218 10.11 6.24 -23.47
C ILE A 218 9.21 5.33 -24.32
N PRO A 219 8.37 5.88 -25.21
CA PRO A 219 7.68 5.07 -26.21
C PRO A 219 8.74 4.29 -27.01
N LEU A 220 8.47 3.01 -27.30
CA LEU A 220 9.41 2.11 -27.97
C LEU A 220 9.69 2.56 -29.40
N LEU A 221 10.57 3.55 -29.57
CA LEU A 221 11.14 4.08 -30.80
C LEU A 221 12.38 4.88 -30.37
N GLN A 222 13.45 4.86 -31.16
CA GLN A 222 14.75 5.57 -30.97
C GLN A 222 15.95 4.71 -30.48
N GLY A 223 16.36 3.72 -31.28
CA GLY A 223 17.72 3.16 -31.24
C GLY A 223 18.06 2.21 -30.07
N PRO A 224 19.24 1.54 -30.13
CA PRO A 224 19.61 0.48 -29.19
C PRO A 224 19.67 0.93 -27.72
N LYS A 225 20.20 2.14 -27.45
CA LYS A 225 20.32 2.69 -26.09
C LYS A 225 18.97 3.03 -25.46
N ALA A 226 18.03 3.64 -26.20
CA ALA A 226 16.71 3.95 -25.65
C ALA A 226 15.88 2.69 -25.40
N SER A 227 16.08 1.64 -26.22
CA SER A 227 15.46 0.33 -26.00
C SER A 227 16.00 -0.35 -24.73
N LEU A 228 17.32 -0.28 -24.49
CA LEU A 228 17.93 -0.78 -23.26
C LEU A 228 17.46 0.00 -22.03
N PHE A 229 17.38 1.33 -22.12
CA PHE A 229 16.85 2.19 -21.07
C PHE A 229 15.37 1.90 -20.78
N ALA A 230 14.53 1.74 -21.81
CA ALA A 230 13.13 1.36 -21.64
C ALA A 230 12.99 0.00 -20.92
N THR A 231 13.85 -0.96 -21.24
CA THR A 231 13.88 -2.28 -20.57
C THR A 231 14.23 -2.15 -19.08
N HIS A 232 15.24 -1.35 -18.75
CA HIS A 232 15.62 -1.08 -17.35
C HIS A 232 14.51 -0.33 -16.60
N GLN A 233 13.83 0.63 -17.25
CA GLN A 233 12.71 1.35 -16.65
C GLN A 233 11.55 0.41 -16.34
N GLU A 234 11.22 -0.48 -17.27
CA GLU A 234 10.15 -1.47 -17.08
C GLU A 234 10.46 -2.41 -15.91
N ALA A 235 11.72 -2.84 -15.77
CA ALA A 235 12.16 -3.66 -14.65
C ALA A 235 11.95 -2.94 -13.30
N VAL A 236 12.30 -1.65 -13.21
CA VAL A 236 12.10 -0.85 -11.99
C VAL A 236 10.63 -0.53 -11.73
N ARG A 237 9.79 -0.40 -12.77
CA ARG A 237 8.33 -0.27 -12.63
C ARG A 237 7.71 -1.52 -12.05
N LYS A 238 8.15 -2.68 -12.52
CA LYS A 238 7.64 -3.98 -12.06
C LYS A 238 7.82 -4.18 -10.56
N ASP A 239 8.80 -3.55 -9.93
CA ASP A 239 9.00 -3.59 -8.46
C ASP A 239 7.75 -3.08 -7.71
N VAL A 240 7.20 -1.90 -8.08
CA VAL A 240 6.03 -1.31 -7.40
C VAL A 240 4.72 -2.00 -7.78
N GLU A 241 4.57 -2.42 -9.04
CA GLU A 241 3.42 -3.22 -9.47
C GLU A 241 3.39 -4.58 -8.74
N SER A 242 4.54 -5.21 -8.54
CA SER A 242 4.66 -6.46 -7.79
C SER A 242 4.30 -6.25 -6.31
N ALA A 243 4.74 -5.14 -5.70
CA ALA A 243 4.37 -4.80 -4.32
C ALA A 243 2.85 -4.65 -4.17
N PHE A 244 2.17 -3.98 -5.11
CA PHE A 244 0.71 -3.89 -5.13
C PHE A 244 0.03 -5.24 -5.34
N GLY A 245 0.55 -6.06 -6.26
CA GLY A 245 0.03 -7.42 -6.50
C GLY A 245 0.09 -8.28 -5.24
N VAL A 246 1.20 -8.26 -4.51
CA VAL A 246 1.36 -8.99 -3.25
C VAL A 246 0.47 -8.42 -2.14
N LEU A 247 0.36 -7.09 -2.04
CA LEU A 247 -0.53 -6.43 -1.08
C LEU A 247 -1.99 -6.88 -1.29
N GLN A 248 -2.47 -6.87 -2.54
CA GLN A 248 -3.83 -7.30 -2.89
C GLN A 248 -4.05 -8.80 -2.73
N ALA A 249 -3.03 -9.62 -2.98
CA ALA A 249 -3.10 -11.07 -2.77
C ALA A 249 -3.19 -11.44 -1.28
N ARG A 250 -2.45 -10.73 -0.42
CA ARG A 250 -2.51 -10.92 1.04
C ARG A 250 -3.83 -10.42 1.61
N PHE A 251 -4.22 -9.20 1.24
CA PHE A 251 -5.37 -8.52 1.84
C PHE A 251 -6.47 -8.30 0.81
N ALA A 252 -7.37 -9.28 0.66
CA ALA A 252 -8.49 -9.17 -0.27
C ALA A 252 -9.43 -8.00 0.04
N ILE A 253 -9.40 -7.44 1.27
CA ILE A 253 -10.15 -6.22 1.61
C ILE A 253 -9.77 -5.02 0.73
N VAL A 254 -8.51 -4.93 0.26
CA VAL A 254 -8.06 -3.87 -0.66
C VAL A 254 -8.10 -4.27 -2.13
N LYS A 255 -8.41 -5.54 -2.43
CA LYS A 255 -8.70 -6.04 -3.78
C LYS A 255 -10.17 -5.83 -4.14
N ASN A 256 -11.07 -6.12 -3.21
CA ASN A 256 -12.51 -5.99 -3.39
C ASN A 256 -12.97 -4.54 -3.24
N PRO A 257 -14.06 -4.10 -3.89
CA PRO A 257 -14.59 -2.75 -3.72
C PRO A 257 -14.87 -2.41 -2.25
N ALA A 258 -14.44 -1.22 -1.81
CA ALA A 258 -14.68 -0.75 -0.45
C ALA A 258 -16.18 -0.56 -0.20
N LEU A 259 -16.70 -1.26 0.82
CA LEU A 259 -18.10 -1.22 1.22
C LEU A 259 -18.38 -0.23 2.37
N LEU A 260 -17.34 0.28 3.01
CA LEU A 260 -17.46 1.28 4.07
C LEU A 260 -17.90 2.63 3.49
N TRP A 261 -18.64 3.40 4.28
CA TRP A 261 -19.11 4.74 3.90
C TRP A 261 -18.14 5.86 4.31
N ASP A 262 -17.22 5.56 5.23
CA ASP A 262 -16.34 6.55 5.84
C ASP A 262 -14.94 6.51 5.21
N LYS A 263 -14.57 7.60 4.54
CA LYS A 263 -13.25 7.80 3.93
C LYS A 263 -12.11 7.61 4.93
N ILE A 264 -12.27 8.09 6.16
CA ILE A 264 -11.21 8.04 7.18
C ILE A 264 -10.97 6.59 7.59
N LYS A 265 -12.03 5.82 7.84
CA LYS A 265 -11.92 4.39 8.16
C LYS A 265 -11.29 3.59 7.02
N ILE A 266 -11.69 3.87 5.78
CA ILE A 266 -11.10 3.24 4.59
C ILE A 266 -9.60 3.54 4.49
N GLY A 267 -9.20 4.81 4.70
CA GLY A 267 -7.80 5.21 4.70
C GLY A 267 -6.99 4.54 5.81
N LYS A 268 -7.56 4.40 7.01
CA LYS A 268 -6.95 3.64 8.11
C LYS A 268 -6.74 2.17 7.71
N ILE A 269 -7.73 1.50 7.11
CA ILE A 269 -7.60 0.10 6.65
C ILE A 269 -6.45 -0.05 5.65
N MET A 270 -6.38 0.83 4.65
CA MET A 270 -5.29 0.80 3.66
C MET A 270 -3.94 0.97 4.34
N ARG A 271 -3.80 1.95 5.25
CA ARG A 271 -2.56 2.21 5.98
C ARG A 271 -2.13 1.00 6.82
N ALA A 272 -3.06 0.35 7.52
CA ALA A 272 -2.78 -0.86 8.28
C ALA A 272 -2.40 -2.04 7.38
N CYS A 273 -3.03 -2.21 6.20
CA CYS A 273 -2.62 -3.25 5.23
C CYS A 273 -1.18 -3.06 4.78
N ILE A 274 -0.75 -1.82 4.52
CA ILE A 274 0.63 -1.50 4.12
C ILE A 274 1.62 -1.78 5.26
N ILE A 275 1.28 -1.37 6.48
CA ILE A 275 2.10 -1.64 7.68
C ILE A 275 2.27 -3.15 7.87
N LEU A 276 1.17 -3.90 7.90
CA LEU A 276 1.22 -5.36 8.04
C LEU A 276 1.98 -6.01 6.89
N HIS A 277 1.80 -5.55 5.65
CA HIS A 277 2.55 -6.04 4.51
C HIS A 277 4.06 -5.90 4.74
N ASN A 278 4.53 -4.72 5.13
CA ASN A 278 5.94 -4.47 5.41
C ASN A 278 6.45 -5.32 6.59
N MET A 279 5.68 -5.46 7.67
CA MET A 279 6.01 -6.36 8.78
C MET A 279 6.18 -7.81 8.33
N ILE A 280 5.30 -8.29 7.45
CA ILE A 280 5.38 -9.66 6.90
C ILE A 280 6.57 -9.78 5.95
N ILE A 281 6.87 -8.76 5.14
CA ILE A 281 8.07 -8.77 4.28
C ILE A 281 9.34 -8.90 5.13
N GLU A 282 9.43 -8.20 6.26
CA GLU A 282 10.55 -8.33 7.20
C GLU A 282 10.64 -9.73 7.80
N ASP A 283 9.54 -10.23 8.38
CA ASP A 283 9.49 -11.53 9.04
C ASP A 283 9.78 -12.70 8.08
N GLU A 284 9.37 -12.58 6.81
CA GLU A 284 9.63 -13.58 5.79
C GLU A 284 11.01 -13.44 5.13
N ARG A 285 11.76 -12.36 5.41
CA ARG A 285 13.11 -12.11 4.86
C ARG A 285 14.18 -13.00 5.50
N ASP A 286 13.99 -13.35 6.77
CA ASP A 286 14.93 -14.17 7.55
C ASP A 286 14.71 -15.68 7.36
N GLY A 287 13.60 -16.08 6.74
CA GLY A 287 13.32 -17.45 6.32
C GLY A 287 13.50 -17.62 4.81
N TYR A 288 14.07 -18.73 4.34
CA TYR A 288 14.22 -19.07 2.92
C TYR A 288 12.86 -19.33 2.20
N THR A 289 11.85 -18.47 2.37
CA THR A 289 10.54 -18.61 1.75
C THR A 289 10.38 -17.69 0.55
N GLN A 290 10.43 -18.30 -0.63
CA GLN A 290 9.99 -17.68 -1.87
C GLN A 290 8.53 -17.18 -1.71
N PHE A 291 8.26 -15.93 -2.10
CA PHE A 291 6.90 -15.38 -2.08
C PHE A 291 6.05 -16.05 -3.17
N ASP A 292 5.45 -17.19 -2.85
CA ASP A 292 4.52 -17.85 -3.76
C ASP A 292 3.12 -17.21 -3.63
N VAL A 293 2.84 -16.29 -4.54
CA VAL A 293 1.55 -15.58 -4.65
C VAL A 293 0.39 -16.55 -4.86
N SER A 294 0.64 -17.74 -5.43
CA SER A 294 -0.39 -18.75 -5.71
C SER A 294 -0.98 -19.37 -4.42
N VAL A 295 -0.25 -19.32 -3.31
CA VAL A 295 -0.71 -19.82 -1.98
C VAL A 295 -1.95 -19.06 -1.50
N PHE A 296 -2.11 -17.81 -1.94
CA PHE A 296 -3.21 -16.92 -1.56
C PHE A 296 -4.33 -16.86 -2.60
N ALA A 297 -4.19 -17.52 -3.75
CA ALA A 297 -5.18 -17.50 -4.81
C ALA A 297 -6.51 -18.14 -4.38
N GLN A 298 -7.62 -17.50 -4.79
CA GLN A 298 -8.96 -18.07 -4.80
C GLN A 298 -9.48 -18.12 -6.25
N PRO A 299 -10.42 -19.03 -6.58
CA PRO A 299 -10.89 -19.22 -7.95
C PRO A 299 -11.39 -17.91 -8.56
N GLU A 300 -10.88 -17.56 -9.74
CA GLU A 300 -11.13 -16.27 -10.38
C GLU A 300 -12.58 -16.16 -10.93
N SER A 301 -13.22 -15.02 -10.68
CA SER A 301 -14.32 -14.55 -11.52
C SER A 301 -13.80 -13.47 -12.48
N ASN A 302 -13.71 -13.82 -13.76
CA ASN A 302 -13.37 -12.94 -14.88
C ASN A 302 -14.12 -11.61 -14.85
N ARG A 303 -13.39 -10.49 -15.02
CA ARG A 303 -13.82 -9.31 -15.82
C ARG A 303 -12.70 -8.27 -15.92
N ILE A 304 -12.12 -8.21 -17.12
CA ILE A 304 -11.20 -7.18 -17.59
C ILE A 304 -12.04 -6.01 -18.14
N SER A 305 -11.59 -4.76 -17.95
CA SER A 305 -12.04 -3.66 -18.80
C SER A 305 -10.89 -2.68 -19.10
N GLN A 306 -10.64 -2.56 -20.39
CA GLN A 306 -9.65 -1.74 -21.10
C GLN A 306 -10.06 -0.25 -21.06
N VAL A 307 -9.10 0.69 -21.02
CA VAL A 307 -9.36 2.14 -20.98
C VAL A 307 -8.70 2.82 -22.18
N ASP A 308 -9.48 3.65 -22.88
CA ASP A 308 -9.07 4.53 -23.98
C ASP A 308 -8.71 5.93 -23.44
N LEU A 309 -7.69 6.58 -24.03
CA LEU A 309 -6.96 7.71 -23.45
C LEU A 309 -7.05 8.95 -24.34
N THR A 310 -7.74 10.01 -23.91
CA THR A 310 -7.48 11.39 -24.39
C THR A 310 -8.00 12.44 -23.39
N TYR A 311 -7.13 13.30 -22.86
CA TYR A 311 -7.54 14.57 -22.26
C TYR A 311 -6.45 15.66 -22.34
N SER A 312 -6.90 16.89 -22.58
CA SER A 312 -6.14 18.14 -22.72
C SER A 312 -6.26 19.00 -21.44
N ILE A 313 -5.22 19.76 -21.07
CA ILE A 313 -5.18 20.53 -19.81
C ILE A 313 -5.05 22.02 -20.11
N ASP A 314 -5.92 22.84 -19.51
CA ASP A 314 -5.57 24.22 -19.16
C ASP A 314 -6.33 24.71 -17.90
N MET A 315 -5.63 25.37 -16.98
CA MET A 315 -6.18 26.34 -16.03
C MET A 315 -5.09 27.22 -15.36
N PRO A 316 -5.38 28.50 -15.00
CA PRO A 316 -4.39 29.54 -14.73
C PRO A 316 -4.07 29.79 -13.23
N SER A 317 -3.30 30.85 -13.00
CA SER A 317 -2.32 31.13 -11.94
C SER A 317 -2.70 32.19 -10.89
N ASN A 318 -2.04 32.15 -9.72
CA ASN A 318 -1.53 33.35 -9.01
C ASN A 318 -0.58 32.99 -7.83
N LEU A 319 0.27 33.91 -7.37
CA LEU A 319 1.60 34.28 -7.88
C LEU A 319 2.40 34.90 -6.72
N GLY A 320 3.73 34.80 -6.75
CA GLY A 320 4.59 35.58 -5.87
C GLY A 320 5.84 34.79 -5.48
N ASN A 321 5.82 34.16 -4.31
CA ASN A 321 7.05 33.61 -3.73
C ASN A 321 7.26 32.10 -3.96
N MET A 322 6.22 31.37 -4.39
CA MET A 322 6.32 29.96 -4.82
C MET A 322 6.89 29.80 -6.24
N MET A 323 7.11 30.89 -6.97
CA MET A 323 7.23 30.86 -8.43
C MET A 323 8.63 30.49 -8.92
N SER A 324 9.68 30.89 -8.21
CA SER A 324 11.08 30.58 -8.60
C SER A 324 11.40 29.08 -8.52
N ILE A 325 11.02 28.41 -7.41
CA ILE A 325 11.27 26.97 -7.21
C ILE A 325 10.33 26.12 -8.07
N ARG A 326 9.05 26.53 -8.20
CA ARG A 326 8.05 25.84 -9.03
C ARG A 326 8.38 25.93 -10.52
N ASN A 327 9.04 27.00 -10.97
CA ASN A 327 9.51 27.11 -12.35
C ASN A 327 10.64 26.13 -12.62
N ARG A 328 11.65 26.00 -11.74
CA ARG A 328 12.78 25.05 -11.91
C ARG A 328 12.32 23.59 -12.08
N VAL A 329 11.33 23.15 -11.31
CA VAL A 329 10.79 21.77 -11.36
C VAL A 329 9.89 21.51 -12.58
N ARG A 330 9.26 22.55 -13.13
CA ARG A 330 8.36 22.46 -14.30
C ARG A 330 9.05 22.76 -15.63
N VAL A 331 10.35 23.03 -15.64
CA VAL A 331 11.09 23.29 -16.89
C VAL A 331 11.14 22.00 -17.72
N LYS A 332 10.36 21.97 -18.80
CA LYS A 332 10.34 20.84 -19.76
C LYS A 332 11.73 20.56 -20.34
N THR A 333 12.55 21.60 -20.52
CA THR A 333 13.93 21.50 -21.00
C THR A 333 14.82 20.69 -20.04
N ILE A 334 14.72 20.93 -18.73
CA ILE A 334 15.49 20.19 -17.71
C ILE A 334 15.03 18.72 -17.69
N HIS A 335 13.73 18.46 -17.77
CA HIS A 335 13.20 17.10 -17.89
C HIS A 335 13.72 16.37 -19.13
N GLN A 336 13.75 17.03 -20.29
CA GLN A 336 14.27 16.45 -21.53
C GLN A 336 15.77 16.19 -21.46
N GLN A 337 16.54 17.11 -20.88
CA GLN A 337 17.99 16.98 -20.74
C GLN A 337 18.36 15.86 -19.77
N LEU A 338 17.76 15.81 -18.57
CA LEU A 338 17.95 14.70 -17.63
C LEU A 338 17.58 13.34 -18.25
N LYS A 339 16.51 13.31 -19.04
CA LYS A 339 16.10 12.09 -19.75
C LYS A 339 17.12 11.67 -20.81
N ALA A 340 17.72 12.62 -21.53
CA ALA A 340 18.78 12.34 -22.49
C ALA A 340 20.06 11.86 -21.78
N ASP A 341 20.48 12.56 -20.72
CA ASP A 341 21.66 12.22 -19.93
C ASP A 341 21.56 10.79 -19.37
N LEU A 342 20.39 10.40 -18.84
CA LEU A 342 20.15 9.05 -18.34
C LEU A 342 20.19 7.96 -19.42
N VAL A 343 19.76 8.27 -20.65
CA VAL A 343 19.86 7.35 -21.79
C VAL A 343 21.31 7.22 -22.27
N GLU A 344 22.12 8.27 -22.13
CA GLU A 344 23.53 8.25 -22.50
C GLU A 344 24.42 7.49 -21.51
N HIS A 345 24.08 7.52 -20.21
CA HIS A 345 24.81 6.86 -19.12
C HIS A 345 24.47 5.37 -18.93
N ILE A 346 23.56 4.84 -19.77
CA ILE A 346 23.38 3.40 -20.01
C ILE A 346 24.27 2.94 -21.16
#